data_AF-A0AAE7DKE3-F1
#
_entry.id   AF-A0AAE7DKE3-F1
#
_cell.length_a   1.000
_cell.length_b   1.000
_cell.length_c   1.000
_cell.angle_alpha   90.00
_cell.angle_beta   90.00
_cell.angle_gamma   90.00
#
_symmetry.space_group_name_H-M   'P 1'
#
loop_
_entity.id
_entity.type
_entity.pdbx_description
1 polymer ?
#
loop_
_entity_poly.entity_id
_entity_poly.type
_entity_poly.pdbx_seq_one_letter_code
_entity_poly.pdbx_strand_id
1 'polypeptide(L)'
;MDDINLIEVLTAIDSASDLGRHVWIRAACRLESAELGDDIFVGFKSDLRHVSIGKSSMLATGVQCLGTPESPVLVGENAWLGAKVTVSAGVTIGAGAVIAAGALVTSDIAPDAIAVGRPARVIGYRNVIEDGTPSPAHVLAKVRDRARQGLPSLIDKASLSVARLKALNPDTITWDISEDALIDAELRGGASVEIARDCILIGRSQRQGGLSQQGGIELGTGATLGEGVVIEAAGGVTIGDFTEVGAGVTIVASTHDYSFRSLPWEEAPVRIGSRCIIGEGAILVGPLNIGEGAVIKPYSVVIRDVLENTVVHGVVQLMEIQE
;
A
#
# COMPACT_ATOMS: atom_id res chain seq x y z
N MET A 1 -23.26 15.28 10.28
CA MET A 1 -22.59 14.36 11.21
C MET A 1 -21.12 14.59 10.95
N ASP A 2 -20.46 15.30 11.85
CA ASP A 2 -19.08 15.74 11.66
C ASP A 2 -18.17 14.51 11.75
N ASP A 3 -18.07 13.76 10.64
CA ASP A 3 -17.21 12.59 10.49
C ASP A 3 -15.76 13.07 10.45
N ILE A 4 -15.23 13.30 11.64
CA ILE A 4 -13.84 13.64 11.90
C ILE A 4 -12.94 12.51 11.41
N ASN A 5 -13.37 11.25 11.54
CA ASN A 5 -12.64 10.06 11.10
C ASN A 5 -13.29 9.45 9.85
N LEU A 6 -12.50 8.74 9.04
CA LEU A 6 -12.98 7.96 7.90
C LEU A 6 -12.53 6.51 8.04
N ILE A 7 -13.50 5.60 8.11
CA ILE A 7 -13.26 4.15 8.19
C ILE A 7 -13.89 3.52 6.96
N GLU A 8 -13.06 2.87 6.13
CA GLU A 8 -13.52 2.21 4.92
C GLU A 8 -14.07 0.80 5.20
N VAL A 9 -14.75 0.26 4.19
CA VAL A 9 -15.48 -1.02 4.26
C VAL A 9 -14.60 -2.19 4.69
N LEU A 10 -15.23 -3.21 5.30
CA LEU A 10 -14.58 -4.44 5.78
C LEU A 10 -13.55 -4.25 6.89
N THR A 11 -13.38 -3.03 7.40
CA THR A 11 -12.52 -2.78 8.56
C THR A 11 -13.24 -3.13 9.86
N ALA A 12 -12.56 -3.89 10.71
CA ALA A 12 -13.03 -4.26 12.04
C ALA A 12 -12.23 -3.53 13.12
N ILE A 13 -12.92 -2.90 14.06
CA ILE A 13 -12.33 -2.18 15.19
C ILE A 13 -13.07 -2.67 16.44
N ASP A 14 -12.32 -3.18 17.42
CA ASP A 14 -12.91 -3.62 18.69
C ASP A 14 -13.32 -2.43 19.58
N SER A 15 -14.07 -2.71 20.63
CA SER A 15 -14.52 -1.68 21.58
C SER A 15 -13.43 -1.17 22.53
N ALA A 16 -12.26 -1.82 22.55
CA ALA A 16 -11.12 -1.44 23.38
C ALA A 16 -10.18 -0.47 22.65
N SER A 17 -10.33 -0.32 21.34
CA SER A 17 -9.56 0.63 20.54
C SER A 17 -10.11 2.05 20.69
N ASP A 18 -9.20 3.03 20.78
CA ASP A 18 -9.52 4.45 20.84
C ASP A 18 -8.90 5.18 19.66
N LEU A 19 -9.67 6.09 19.06
CA LEU A 19 -9.26 6.83 17.87
C LEU A 19 -9.28 8.32 18.17
N GLY A 20 -8.16 8.99 17.91
CA GLY A 20 -8.06 10.43 17.85
C GLY A 20 -8.87 11.04 16.70
N ARG A 21 -8.53 12.27 16.32
CA ARG A 21 -9.24 13.02 15.28
C ARG A 21 -8.53 12.91 13.93
N HIS A 22 -9.27 13.01 12.83
CA HIS A 22 -8.74 12.95 11.46
C HIS A 22 -8.02 11.65 11.13
N VAL A 23 -8.47 10.55 11.73
CA VAL A 23 -7.96 9.21 11.47
C VAL A 23 -8.62 8.66 10.20
N TRP A 24 -7.79 8.21 9.25
CA TRP A 24 -8.23 7.50 8.05
C TRP A 24 -7.75 6.06 8.07
N ILE A 25 -8.69 5.12 8.17
CA ILE A 25 -8.40 3.68 8.12
C ILE A 25 -8.98 3.12 6.81
N ARG A 26 -8.08 2.60 5.98
CA ARG A 26 -8.42 2.00 4.69
C ARG A 26 -9.11 0.64 4.86
N ALA A 27 -9.67 0.14 3.75
CA ALA A 27 -10.48 -1.07 3.77
C ALA A 27 -9.75 -2.32 4.29
N ALA A 28 -10.54 -3.25 4.85
CA ALA A 28 -10.12 -4.56 5.31
C ALA A 28 -9.02 -4.56 6.40
N CYS A 29 -8.98 -3.53 7.25
CA CYS A 29 -8.07 -3.50 8.40
C CYS A 29 -8.67 -4.19 9.63
N ARG A 30 -7.81 -4.57 10.57
CA ARG A 30 -8.21 -5.00 11.92
C ARG A 30 -7.47 -4.19 12.97
N LEU A 31 -8.23 -3.63 13.91
CA LEU A 31 -7.71 -2.96 15.10
C LEU A 31 -8.24 -3.68 16.36
N GLU A 32 -7.33 -4.10 17.21
CA GLU A 32 -7.59 -4.80 18.47
C GLU A 32 -6.81 -4.12 19.59
N SER A 33 -7.51 -3.47 20.53
CA SER A 33 -6.89 -2.68 21.60
C SER A 33 -5.83 -1.69 21.07
N ALA A 34 -6.18 -0.94 20.02
CA ALA A 34 -5.30 0.05 19.40
C ALA A 34 -5.65 1.48 19.85
N GLU A 35 -4.64 2.23 20.28
CA GLU A 35 -4.76 3.66 20.62
C GLU A 35 -4.12 4.49 19.51
N LEU A 36 -4.93 5.19 18.72
CA LEU A 36 -4.45 6.02 17.62
C LEU A 36 -4.54 7.50 17.96
N GLY A 37 -3.44 8.25 17.78
CA GLY A 37 -3.42 9.70 17.89
C GLY A 37 -4.25 10.43 16.81
N ASP A 38 -4.10 11.75 16.77
CA ASP A 38 -4.70 12.56 15.71
C ASP A 38 -3.93 12.41 14.38
N ASP A 39 -4.61 12.65 13.25
CA ASP A 39 -4.04 12.71 11.89
C ASP A 39 -3.33 11.42 11.44
N ILE A 40 -3.86 10.27 11.84
CA ILE A 40 -3.31 8.95 11.49
C ILE A 40 -3.84 8.48 10.14
N PHE A 41 -2.97 7.84 9.36
CA PHE A 41 -3.34 7.03 8.20
C PHE A 41 -2.98 5.56 8.45
N VAL A 42 -3.93 4.67 8.17
CA VAL A 42 -3.72 3.22 8.18
C VAL A 42 -4.10 2.65 6.82
N GLY A 43 -3.11 2.17 6.07
CA GLY A 43 -3.25 1.56 4.75
C GLY A 43 -3.99 0.22 4.78
N PHE A 44 -4.34 -0.29 3.60
CA PHE A 44 -5.22 -1.45 3.44
C PHE A 44 -4.71 -2.69 4.16
N LYS A 45 -5.62 -3.57 4.60
CA LYS A 45 -5.25 -4.90 5.12
C LYS A 45 -4.20 -4.86 6.25
N SER A 46 -4.19 -3.78 7.04
CA SER A 46 -3.30 -3.64 8.18
C SER A 46 -3.90 -4.31 9.41
N ASP A 47 -3.05 -4.85 10.28
CA ASP A 47 -3.43 -5.57 11.49
C ASP A 47 -2.71 -4.96 12.69
N LEU A 48 -3.46 -4.21 13.50
CA LEU A 48 -2.93 -3.42 14.60
C LEU A 48 -3.46 -3.99 15.92
N ARG A 49 -2.60 -4.67 16.67
CA ARG A 49 -2.97 -5.32 17.94
C ARG A 49 -2.14 -4.78 19.08
N HIS A 50 -2.79 -4.38 20.17
CA HIS A 50 -2.17 -3.85 21.39
C HIS A 50 -1.07 -2.85 21.06
N VAL A 51 -1.44 -1.77 20.38
CA VAL A 51 -0.51 -0.77 19.87
C VAL A 51 -0.95 0.64 20.28
N SER A 52 0.01 1.48 20.66
CA SER A 52 -0.21 2.92 20.84
C SER A 52 0.59 3.68 19.79
N ILE A 53 -0.09 4.53 19.01
CA ILE A 53 0.47 5.24 17.85
C ILE A 53 0.33 6.75 18.04
N GLY A 54 1.47 7.43 18.11
CA GLY A 54 1.56 8.88 18.22
C GLY A 54 1.06 9.60 16.96
N LYS A 55 0.66 10.86 17.14
CA LYS A 55 0.00 11.70 16.13
C LYS A 55 0.76 11.77 14.80
N SER A 56 0.02 12.01 13.72
CA SER A 56 0.57 12.25 12.38
C SER A 56 1.47 11.12 11.85
N SER A 57 1.30 9.90 12.36
CA SER A 57 2.00 8.71 11.88
C SER A 57 1.28 8.07 10.70
N MET A 58 2.05 7.55 9.77
CA MET A 58 1.58 7.02 8.49
C MET A 58 1.95 5.54 8.39
N LEU A 59 0.94 4.67 8.34
CA LEU A 59 1.11 3.24 8.18
C LEU A 59 0.65 2.87 6.78
N ALA A 60 1.56 2.42 5.93
CA ALA A 60 1.22 2.00 4.59
C ALA A 60 0.43 0.67 4.59
N THR A 61 0.05 0.21 3.41
CA THR A 61 -0.72 -1.02 3.23
C THR A 61 -0.02 -2.24 3.82
N GLY A 62 -0.80 -3.04 4.55
CA GLY A 62 -0.41 -4.34 5.06
C GLY A 62 0.51 -4.27 6.28
N VAL A 63 0.61 -3.13 6.95
CA VAL A 63 1.40 -2.99 8.18
C VAL A 63 0.81 -3.86 9.28
N GLN A 64 1.67 -4.54 10.02
CA GLN A 64 1.30 -5.40 11.14
C GLN A 64 2.02 -4.97 12.40
N CYS A 65 1.28 -4.55 13.42
CA CYS A 65 1.79 -4.32 14.76
C CYS A 65 1.23 -5.43 15.65
N LEU A 66 2.11 -6.36 16.08
CA LEU A 66 1.72 -7.61 16.73
C LEU A 66 1.96 -7.55 18.25
N GLY A 67 1.50 -6.48 18.89
CA GLY A 67 1.59 -6.33 20.34
C GLY A 67 0.76 -7.38 21.08
N THR A 68 1.04 -7.54 22.37
CA THR A 68 0.20 -8.29 23.32
C THR A 68 -0.14 -7.41 24.52
N PRO A 69 -1.11 -7.78 25.38
CA PRO A 69 -1.40 -7.00 26.59
C PRO A 69 -0.18 -6.76 27.47
N GLU A 70 0.73 -7.73 27.57
CA GLU A 70 1.96 -7.66 28.39
C GLU A 70 3.13 -7.00 27.64
N SER A 71 3.03 -6.85 26.32
CA SER A 71 4.10 -6.36 25.45
C SER A 71 3.51 -5.58 24.27
N PRO A 72 2.89 -4.42 24.55
CA PRO A 72 2.31 -3.59 23.50
C PRO A 72 3.40 -3.05 22.56
N VAL A 73 3.04 -2.77 21.32
CA VAL A 73 3.90 -2.02 20.39
C VAL A 73 3.69 -0.53 20.62
N LEU A 74 4.77 0.25 20.63
CA LEU A 74 4.70 1.70 20.75
C LEU A 74 5.25 2.33 19.46
N VAL A 75 4.49 3.23 18.85
CA VAL A 75 4.92 3.98 17.67
C VAL A 75 4.87 5.47 18.00
N GLY A 76 6.00 6.15 17.92
CA GLY A 76 6.11 7.58 18.17
C GLY A 76 5.43 8.41 17.08
N GLU A 77 5.19 9.69 17.38
CA GLU A 77 4.61 10.64 16.43
C GLU A 77 5.42 10.81 15.15
N ASN A 78 4.76 11.16 14.04
CA ASN A 78 5.35 11.39 12.73
C ASN A 78 6.14 10.19 12.14
N ALA A 79 5.96 8.99 12.68
CA ALA A 79 6.63 7.80 12.17
C ALA A 79 6.02 7.34 10.84
N TRP A 80 6.84 6.77 9.96
CA TRP A 80 6.40 6.16 8.70
C TRP A 80 6.76 4.68 8.66
N LEU A 81 5.74 3.83 8.54
CA LEU A 81 5.91 2.40 8.33
C LEU A 81 5.53 2.07 6.90
N GLY A 82 6.52 1.64 6.11
CA GLY A 82 6.36 1.24 4.72
C GLY A 82 5.46 0.02 4.54
N ALA A 83 5.10 -0.28 3.29
CA ALA A 83 4.15 -1.33 2.99
C ALA A 83 4.64 -2.69 3.54
N LYS A 84 3.74 -3.44 4.17
CA LYS A 84 4.01 -4.78 4.72
C LYS A 84 5.13 -4.83 5.76
N VAL A 85 5.36 -3.74 6.50
CA VAL A 85 6.20 -3.76 7.70
C VAL A 85 5.52 -4.61 8.78
N THR A 86 6.30 -5.46 9.45
CA THR A 86 5.86 -6.20 10.63
C THR A 86 6.67 -5.78 11.85
N VAL A 87 5.97 -5.42 12.93
CA VAL A 87 6.55 -5.00 14.22
C VAL A 87 6.21 -6.04 15.28
N SER A 88 7.25 -6.60 15.90
CA SER A 88 7.12 -7.61 16.95
C SER A 88 6.60 -7.02 18.26
N ALA A 89 5.94 -7.83 19.09
CA ALA A 89 5.48 -7.44 20.42
C ALA A 89 6.59 -6.76 21.26
N GLY A 90 6.22 -5.73 22.01
CA GLY A 90 7.10 -5.01 22.93
C GLY A 90 8.07 -4.02 22.28
N VAL A 91 8.09 -3.92 20.94
CA VAL A 91 8.98 -2.99 20.23
C VAL A 91 8.47 -1.55 20.31
N THR A 92 9.39 -0.62 20.54
CA THR A 92 9.19 0.82 20.41
C THR A 92 9.82 1.36 19.13
N ILE A 93 9.01 1.99 18.28
CA ILE A 93 9.45 2.78 17.13
C ILE A 93 9.45 4.25 17.54
N GLY A 94 10.63 4.89 17.50
CA GLY A 94 10.79 6.28 17.88
C GLY A 94 10.06 7.27 16.97
N ALA A 95 9.81 8.47 17.50
CA ALA A 95 9.18 9.55 16.74
C ALA A 95 9.96 9.86 15.46
N GLY A 96 9.26 10.05 14.35
CA GLY A 96 9.87 10.38 13.07
C GLY A 96 10.67 9.25 12.40
N ALA A 97 10.73 8.06 12.99
CA ALA A 97 11.44 6.93 12.39
C ALA A 97 10.78 6.50 11.08
N VAL A 98 11.60 6.01 10.16
CA VAL A 98 11.18 5.52 8.83
C VAL A 98 11.56 4.06 8.71
N ILE A 99 10.56 3.20 8.56
CA ILE A 99 10.72 1.76 8.40
C ILE A 99 10.40 1.38 6.95
N ALA A 100 11.38 0.85 6.22
CA ALA A 100 11.20 0.52 4.82
C ALA A 100 10.24 -0.66 4.60
N ALA A 101 9.65 -0.71 3.40
CA ALA A 101 8.70 -1.76 3.01
C ALA A 101 9.25 -3.18 3.23
N GLY A 102 8.39 -4.07 3.73
CA GLY A 102 8.72 -5.47 4.00
C GLY A 102 9.68 -5.70 5.17
N ALA A 103 10.03 -4.68 5.96
CA ALA A 103 10.93 -4.87 7.10
C ALA A 103 10.27 -5.63 8.25
N LEU A 104 11.07 -6.45 8.96
CA LEU A 104 10.66 -7.16 10.17
C LEU A 104 11.37 -6.56 11.39
N VAL A 105 10.66 -5.70 12.13
CA VAL A 105 11.19 -5.00 13.29
C VAL A 105 11.08 -5.89 14.53
N THR A 106 12.23 -6.23 15.10
CA THR A 106 12.37 -7.17 16.25
C THR A 106 13.05 -6.52 17.45
N SER A 107 13.41 -5.25 17.35
CA SER A 107 14.07 -4.47 18.39
C SER A 107 13.71 -3.00 18.21
N ASP A 108 13.82 -2.22 19.29
CA ASP A 108 13.51 -0.80 19.28
C ASP A 108 14.27 -0.04 18.19
N ILE A 109 13.60 0.95 17.61
CA ILE A 109 14.15 1.85 16.59
C ILE A 109 14.17 3.25 17.17
N ALA A 110 15.34 3.89 17.13
CA ALA A 110 15.51 5.25 17.67
C ALA A 110 14.70 6.29 16.87
N PRO A 111 14.36 7.45 17.48
CA PRO A 111 13.76 8.57 16.77
C PRO A 111 14.56 8.98 15.53
N ASP A 112 13.85 9.37 14.48
CA ASP A 112 14.39 9.76 13.17
C ASP A 112 15.34 8.75 12.50
N ALA A 113 15.43 7.52 13.01
CA ALA A 113 16.22 6.46 12.39
C ALA A 113 15.53 5.92 11.13
N ILE A 114 16.35 5.49 10.17
CA ILE A 114 15.92 4.78 8.96
C ILE A 114 16.29 3.31 9.15
N ALA A 115 15.29 2.43 9.14
CA ALA A 115 15.49 0.99 9.35
C ALA A 115 14.94 0.14 8.20
N VAL A 116 15.71 -0.87 7.80
CA VAL A 116 15.38 -1.74 6.64
C VAL A 116 15.70 -3.20 6.93
N GLY A 117 15.06 -4.13 6.20
CA GLY A 117 15.46 -5.53 6.16
C GLY A 117 14.69 -6.45 7.12
N ARG A 118 15.02 -7.75 7.06
CA ARG A 118 14.39 -8.82 7.84
C ARG A 118 15.48 -9.70 8.46
N PRO A 119 15.84 -9.54 9.74
CA PRO A 119 15.34 -8.51 10.67
C PRO A 119 15.80 -7.09 10.32
N ALA A 120 15.04 -6.09 10.78
CA ALA A 120 15.29 -4.69 10.50
C ALA A 120 16.59 -4.20 11.16
N ARG A 121 17.35 -3.36 10.45
CA ARG A 121 18.60 -2.73 10.93
C ARG A 121 18.55 -1.25 10.60
N VAL A 122 18.97 -0.43 11.56
CA VAL A 122 19.19 1.00 11.34
C VAL A 122 20.35 1.19 10.37
N ILE A 123 20.11 1.86 9.26
CA ILE A 123 21.12 2.16 8.22
C ILE A 123 21.54 3.63 8.22
N GLY A 124 20.86 4.47 8.99
CA GLY A 124 21.13 5.89 9.08
C GLY A 124 20.05 6.62 9.86
N TYR A 125 20.18 7.94 9.89
CA TYR A 125 19.22 8.86 10.50
C TYR A 125 18.83 9.92 9.48
N ARG A 126 17.61 10.40 9.58
CA ARG A 126 17.08 11.45 8.70
C ARG A 126 17.76 12.77 9.03
N ASN A 127 18.12 13.53 7.99
CA ASN A 127 18.38 14.96 8.13
C ASN A 127 17.08 15.70 7.80
N VAL A 128 16.24 15.90 8.82
CA VAL A 128 14.84 16.29 8.60
C VAL A 128 14.70 17.79 8.31
N ILE A 129 14.04 18.11 7.21
CA ILE A 129 13.51 19.44 6.93
C ILE A 129 12.13 19.54 7.61
N GLU A 130 12.00 20.45 8.57
CA GLU A 130 10.75 20.68 9.29
C GLU A 130 9.83 21.61 8.48
N ASP A 131 8.87 21.03 7.76
CA ASP A 131 7.94 21.70 6.85
C ASP A 131 6.46 21.51 7.22
N GLY A 132 6.20 20.83 8.33
CA GLY A 132 4.87 20.48 8.81
C GLY A 132 4.81 19.01 9.23
N THR A 133 3.62 18.53 9.57
CA THR A 133 3.40 17.13 9.93
C THR A 133 2.72 16.38 8.79
N PRO A 134 2.92 15.06 8.69
CA PRO A 134 2.13 14.25 7.77
C PRO A 134 0.64 14.37 8.10
N SER A 135 -0.21 14.51 7.07
CA SER A 135 -1.67 14.52 7.25
C SER A 135 -2.40 13.87 6.07
N PRO A 136 -3.41 13.02 6.33
CA PRO A 136 -4.23 12.43 5.26
C PRO A 136 -5.23 13.43 4.66
N ALA A 137 -5.40 14.61 5.27
CA ALA A 137 -6.50 15.53 4.98
C ALA A 137 -6.62 15.94 3.50
N HIS A 138 -5.49 16.20 2.84
CA HIS A 138 -5.50 16.57 1.42
C HIS A 138 -6.06 15.46 0.53
N VAL A 139 -5.64 14.21 0.78
CA VAL A 139 -6.11 13.05 0.01
C VAL A 139 -7.57 12.75 0.34
N LEU A 140 -7.95 12.80 1.62
CA LEU A 140 -9.31 12.62 2.09
C LEU A 140 -10.30 13.58 1.45
N ALA A 141 -9.93 14.84 1.25
CA ALA A 141 -10.77 15.81 0.55
C ALA A 141 -11.13 15.34 -0.86
N LYS A 142 -10.16 14.77 -1.61
CA LYS A 142 -10.40 14.19 -2.93
C LYS A 142 -11.27 12.94 -2.86
N VAL A 143 -11.03 12.04 -1.90
CA VAL A 143 -11.86 10.83 -1.75
C VAL A 143 -13.33 11.19 -1.47
N ARG A 144 -13.57 12.18 -0.59
CA ARG A 144 -14.91 12.68 -0.27
C ARG A 144 -15.58 13.35 -1.46
N ASP A 145 -14.84 14.13 -2.25
CA ASP A 145 -15.36 14.77 -3.46
C ASP A 145 -15.78 13.73 -4.51
N ARG A 146 -14.95 12.72 -4.77
CA ARG A 146 -15.29 11.61 -5.67
C ARG A 146 -16.56 10.87 -5.23
N ALA A 147 -16.69 10.58 -3.94
CA ALA A 147 -17.87 9.93 -3.40
C ALA A 147 -19.14 10.78 -3.61
N ARG A 148 -19.06 12.10 -3.44
CA ARG A 148 -20.18 13.03 -3.71
C ARG A 148 -20.56 13.13 -5.18
N GLN A 149 -19.58 12.98 -6.07
CA GLN A 149 -19.79 12.88 -7.51
C GLN A 149 -20.35 11.50 -7.93
N GLY A 150 -20.51 10.59 -6.96
CA GLY A 150 -21.03 9.25 -7.17
C GLY A 150 -20.02 8.30 -7.79
N LEU A 151 -18.73 8.60 -7.86
CA LEU A 151 -17.75 7.62 -8.34
C LEU A 151 -17.63 6.43 -7.35
N PRO A 152 -17.21 5.24 -7.81
CA PRO A 152 -16.89 4.12 -6.92
C PRO A 152 -15.98 4.58 -5.77
N SER A 153 -16.29 4.15 -4.56
CA SER A 153 -15.57 4.60 -3.37
C SER A 153 -15.58 3.51 -2.31
N LEU A 154 -14.44 3.31 -1.67
CA LEU A 154 -14.27 2.34 -0.57
C LEU A 154 -14.95 2.77 0.74
N ILE A 155 -15.60 3.93 0.74
CA ILE A 155 -16.49 4.39 1.82
C ILE A 155 -17.81 3.59 1.80
N ASP A 156 -18.29 3.18 0.62
CA ASP A 156 -19.55 2.47 0.47
C ASP A 156 -19.37 1.25 -0.46
N LYS A 157 -19.50 0.05 0.11
CA LYS A 157 -19.32 -1.21 -0.63
C LYS A 157 -20.36 -1.34 -1.75
N ALA A 158 -21.56 -0.81 -1.57
CA ALA A 158 -22.60 -0.87 -2.60
C ALA A 158 -22.22 -0.10 -3.86
N SER A 159 -21.29 0.85 -3.76
CA SER A 159 -20.80 1.64 -4.89
C SER A 159 -19.82 0.87 -5.81
N LEU A 160 -19.35 -0.31 -5.39
CA LEU A 160 -18.22 -1.04 -5.98
C LEU A 160 -18.61 -2.27 -6.83
N SER A 161 -19.83 -2.32 -7.40
CA SER A 161 -20.25 -3.49 -8.19
C SER A 161 -19.43 -3.65 -9.48
N VAL A 162 -19.17 -4.90 -9.87
CA VAL A 162 -18.44 -5.23 -11.10
C VAL A 162 -19.16 -4.67 -12.33
N ALA A 163 -20.49 -4.73 -12.37
CA ALA A 163 -21.28 -4.16 -13.45
C ALA A 163 -21.03 -2.66 -13.65
N ARG A 164 -20.95 -1.90 -12.56
CA ARG A 164 -20.66 -0.47 -12.60
C ARG A 164 -19.24 -0.19 -13.02
N LEU A 165 -18.28 -0.95 -12.49
CA LEU A 165 -16.88 -0.87 -12.88
C LEU A 165 -16.70 -1.07 -14.38
N LYS A 166 -17.33 -2.10 -14.96
CA LYS A 166 -17.30 -2.38 -16.40
C LYS A 166 -17.93 -1.25 -17.22
N ALA A 167 -19.00 -0.63 -16.75
CA ALA A 167 -19.62 0.52 -17.41
C ALA A 167 -18.70 1.76 -17.45
N LEU A 168 -17.83 1.92 -16.46
CA LEU A 168 -16.87 3.04 -16.38
C LEU A 168 -15.54 2.74 -17.11
N ASN A 169 -15.22 1.47 -17.36
CA ASN A 169 -13.96 1.03 -17.94
C ASN A 169 -14.22 0.04 -19.10
N PRO A 170 -14.50 0.52 -20.32
CA PRO A 170 -14.99 -0.31 -21.43
C PRO A 170 -14.09 -1.50 -21.80
N ASP A 171 -12.77 -1.38 -21.66
CA ASP A 171 -11.80 -2.46 -21.95
C ASP A 171 -12.04 -3.70 -21.07
N THR A 172 -12.63 -3.51 -19.88
CA THR A 172 -12.82 -4.58 -18.88
C THR A 172 -14.02 -5.48 -19.17
N ILE A 173 -14.73 -5.28 -20.29
CA ILE A 173 -15.96 -6.02 -20.60
C ILE A 173 -15.74 -7.54 -20.64
N THR A 174 -14.58 -7.96 -21.17
CA THR A 174 -14.17 -9.37 -21.32
C THR A 174 -13.40 -9.92 -20.12
N TRP A 175 -13.15 -9.09 -19.11
CA TRP A 175 -12.38 -9.50 -17.94
C TRP A 175 -13.25 -10.35 -17.02
N ASP A 176 -12.64 -11.36 -16.41
CA ASP A 176 -13.22 -12.09 -15.29
C ASP A 176 -12.80 -11.38 -13.99
N ILE A 177 -13.77 -10.82 -13.27
CA ILE A 177 -13.53 -10.03 -12.07
C ILE A 177 -14.42 -10.57 -10.97
N SER A 178 -13.80 -11.02 -9.89
CA SER A 178 -14.52 -11.48 -8.70
C SER A 178 -15.38 -10.35 -8.11
N GLU A 179 -16.61 -10.66 -7.74
CA GLU A 179 -17.53 -9.72 -7.05
C GLU A 179 -17.03 -9.28 -5.66
N ASP A 180 -16.09 -10.04 -5.09
CA ASP A 180 -15.46 -9.71 -3.81
C ASP A 180 -14.26 -8.76 -3.95
N ALA A 181 -13.82 -8.42 -5.17
CA ALA A 181 -12.74 -7.45 -5.37
C ALA A 181 -13.22 -6.02 -5.08
N LEU A 182 -12.41 -5.24 -4.37
CA LEU A 182 -12.67 -3.83 -4.08
C LEU A 182 -11.87 -2.94 -5.04
N ILE A 183 -12.56 -2.25 -5.95
CA ILE A 183 -11.87 -1.47 -7.00
C ILE A 183 -12.37 -0.02 -7.04
N ASP A 184 -11.49 0.91 -6.67
CA ASP A 184 -11.61 2.37 -6.92
C ASP A 184 -10.45 2.81 -7.84
N ALA A 185 -10.49 2.32 -9.08
CA ALA A 185 -9.45 2.57 -10.07
C ALA A 185 -10.01 2.90 -11.46
N GLU A 186 -9.20 3.63 -12.23
CA GLU A 186 -9.28 3.70 -13.69
C GLU A 186 -8.54 2.49 -14.26
N LEU A 187 -9.25 1.63 -14.99
CA LEU A 187 -8.74 0.38 -15.57
C LEU A 187 -8.77 0.45 -17.10
N ARG A 188 -7.74 -0.11 -17.73
CA ARG A 188 -7.63 -0.26 -19.19
C ARG A 188 -6.78 -1.48 -19.54
N GLY A 189 -6.80 -1.90 -20.79
CA GLY A 189 -5.85 -2.90 -21.29
C GLY A 189 -6.44 -3.96 -22.21
N GLY A 190 -5.84 -5.15 -22.17
CA GLY A 190 -6.09 -6.25 -23.09
C GLY A 190 -7.33 -7.09 -22.76
N ALA A 191 -7.56 -8.14 -23.55
CA ALA A 191 -8.68 -9.06 -23.33
C ALA A 191 -8.32 -10.16 -22.30
N SER A 192 -9.35 -10.84 -21.77
CA SER A 192 -9.17 -12.07 -20.96
C SER A 192 -8.28 -11.90 -19.73
N VAL A 193 -8.35 -10.74 -19.07
CA VAL A 193 -7.71 -10.52 -17.76
C VAL A 193 -8.54 -11.17 -16.67
N GLU A 194 -7.86 -11.72 -15.66
CA GLU A 194 -8.49 -12.32 -14.49
C GLU A 194 -8.10 -11.56 -13.21
N ILE A 195 -9.09 -11.16 -12.41
CA ILE A 195 -8.92 -10.53 -11.10
C ILE A 195 -9.63 -11.40 -10.06
N ALA A 196 -8.84 -12.09 -9.24
CA ALA A 196 -9.35 -12.99 -8.21
C ALA A 196 -10.02 -12.23 -7.05
N ARG A 197 -10.64 -12.99 -6.14
CA ARG A 197 -11.30 -12.47 -4.94
C ARG A 197 -10.34 -11.72 -4.02
N ASP A 198 -10.93 -10.89 -3.15
CA ASP A 198 -10.24 -10.11 -2.12
C ASP A 198 -9.15 -9.15 -2.62
N CYS A 199 -9.07 -8.91 -3.94
CA CYS A 199 -8.17 -7.90 -4.49
C CYS A 199 -8.61 -6.49 -4.07
N ILE A 200 -7.64 -5.59 -3.87
CA ILE A 200 -7.90 -4.16 -3.65
C ILE A 200 -7.11 -3.36 -4.69
N LEU A 201 -7.80 -2.73 -5.63
CA LEU A 201 -7.17 -1.95 -6.70
C LEU A 201 -7.59 -0.50 -6.59
N ILE A 202 -6.62 0.40 -6.43
CA ILE A 202 -6.88 1.84 -6.46
C ILE A 202 -5.96 2.55 -7.43
N GLY A 203 -6.40 3.70 -7.92
CA GLY A 203 -5.57 4.58 -8.72
C GLY A 203 -6.38 5.18 -9.87
N ARG A 204 -6.39 6.50 -9.95
CA ARG A 204 -7.11 7.25 -10.97
C ARG A 204 -6.18 8.33 -11.50
N SER A 205 -6.33 8.71 -12.76
CA SER A 205 -5.70 9.91 -13.28
C SER A 205 -6.40 11.17 -12.75
N GLN A 206 -5.73 12.34 -12.80
CA GLN A 206 -6.32 13.62 -12.42
C GLN A 206 -7.60 13.94 -13.22
N ARG A 207 -7.73 13.43 -14.44
CA ARG A 207 -8.94 13.56 -15.27
C ARG A 207 -10.16 12.86 -14.65
N GLN A 208 -9.93 11.87 -13.79
CA GLN A 208 -10.97 11.13 -13.08
C GLN A 208 -10.85 11.26 -11.56
N GLY A 209 -10.39 12.41 -11.05
CA GLY A 209 -10.35 12.70 -9.62
C GLY A 209 -9.16 12.08 -8.86
N GLY A 210 -8.10 11.71 -9.58
CA GLY A 210 -6.85 11.18 -9.03
C GLY A 210 -5.88 12.21 -8.44
N LEU A 211 -4.77 11.70 -7.92
CA LEU A 211 -3.66 12.53 -7.41
C LEU A 211 -2.67 12.94 -8.52
N SER A 212 -2.39 12.05 -9.47
CA SER A 212 -1.39 12.23 -10.53
C SER A 212 -1.99 12.24 -11.94
N GLN A 213 -1.21 12.67 -12.93
CA GLN A 213 -1.59 12.53 -14.34
C GLN A 213 -1.46 11.09 -14.83
N GLN A 214 -0.55 10.30 -14.26
CA GLN A 214 -0.20 8.94 -14.70
C GLN A 214 -1.03 7.84 -14.02
N GLY A 215 -1.85 8.19 -13.01
CA GLY A 215 -2.59 7.24 -12.20
C GLY A 215 -3.54 6.36 -13.01
N GLY A 216 -3.83 5.17 -12.46
CA GLY A 216 -4.62 4.14 -13.12
C GLY A 216 -3.82 2.86 -13.35
N ILE A 217 -4.52 1.81 -13.75
CA ILE A 217 -3.98 0.46 -13.89
C ILE A 217 -4.22 -0.03 -15.32
N GLU A 218 -3.17 -0.52 -15.94
CA GLU A 218 -3.20 -1.12 -17.27
C GLU A 218 -2.74 -2.57 -17.20
N LEU A 219 -3.60 -3.49 -17.63
CA LEU A 219 -3.35 -4.94 -17.59
C LEU A 219 -3.39 -5.51 -19.01
N GLY A 220 -2.31 -6.16 -19.42
CA GLY A 220 -2.16 -6.79 -20.73
C GLY A 220 -3.09 -7.98 -20.92
N THR A 221 -3.19 -8.44 -22.17
CA THR A 221 -4.03 -9.59 -22.54
C THR A 221 -3.61 -10.83 -21.76
N GLY A 222 -4.57 -11.52 -21.14
CA GLY A 222 -4.30 -12.73 -20.38
C GLY A 222 -3.50 -12.54 -19.09
N ALA A 223 -3.32 -11.30 -18.61
CA ALA A 223 -2.71 -11.05 -17.31
C ALA A 223 -3.63 -11.53 -16.18
N THR A 224 -3.06 -12.09 -15.12
CA THR A 224 -3.82 -12.63 -13.98
C THR A 224 -3.37 -11.99 -12.66
N LEU A 225 -4.33 -11.62 -11.83
CA LEU A 225 -4.11 -11.17 -10.45
C LEU A 225 -4.68 -12.21 -9.49
N GLY A 226 -3.78 -12.83 -8.72
CA GLY A 226 -4.11 -13.81 -7.70
C GLY A 226 -4.90 -13.23 -6.53
N GLU A 227 -5.42 -14.11 -5.68
CA GLU A 227 -6.25 -13.72 -4.54
C GLU A 227 -5.55 -12.71 -3.65
N GLY A 228 -6.29 -11.69 -3.22
CA GLY A 228 -5.82 -10.77 -2.20
C GLY A 228 -4.75 -9.77 -2.65
N VAL A 229 -4.45 -9.68 -3.95
CA VAL A 229 -3.51 -8.68 -4.51
C VAL A 229 -3.95 -7.26 -4.16
N VAL A 230 -2.99 -6.40 -3.82
CA VAL A 230 -3.24 -4.98 -3.59
C VAL A 230 -2.41 -4.16 -4.58
N ILE A 231 -3.06 -3.27 -5.34
CA ILE A 231 -2.39 -2.33 -6.25
C ILE A 231 -2.77 -0.90 -5.86
N GLU A 232 -1.77 -0.12 -5.48
CA GLU A 232 -1.87 1.31 -5.23
C GLU A 232 -1.26 2.10 -6.39
N ALA A 233 -2.05 2.30 -7.45
CA ALA A 233 -1.60 2.89 -8.70
C ALA A 233 -1.76 4.41 -8.76
N ALA A 234 -1.44 5.09 -7.66
CA ALA A 234 -1.50 6.55 -7.62
C ALA A 234 -0.50 7.17 -8.61
N GLY A 235 0.69 6.62 -8.82
CA GLY A 235 1.63 7.00 -9.89
C GLY A 235 1.53 6.17 -11.17
N GLY A 236 0.55 5.26 -11.26
CA GLY A 236 0.32 4.40 -12.43
C GLY A 236 1.00 3.03 -12.35
N VAL A 237 0.29 2.00 -12.79
CA VAL A 237 0.80 0.62 -12.91
C VAL A 237 0.49 0.05 -14.27
N THR A 238 1.48 -0.55 -14.92
CA THR A 238 1.31 -1.31 -16.17
C THR A 238 1.83 -2.73 -15.98
N ILE A 239 1.05 -3.73 -16.37
CA ILE A 239 1.42 -5.15 -16.35
C ILE A 239 1.23 -5.72 -17.76
N GLY A 240 2.28 -6.29 -18.34
CA GLY A 240 2.26 -6.81 -19.71
C GLY A 240 1.43 -8.08 -19.90
N ASP A 241 1.35 -8.52 -21.16
CA ASP A 241 0.54 -9.66 -21.58
C ASP A 241 1.02 -10.96 -20.93
N PHE A 242 0.08 -11.82 -20.55
CA PHE A 242 0.33 -13.15 -19.98
C PHE A 242 1.26 -13.15 -18.77
N THR A 243 1.30 -12.03 -18.03
CA THR A 243 2.01 -11.94 -16.76
C THR A 243 1.12 -12.46 -15.63
N GLU A 244 1.69 -13.31 -14.79
CA GLU A 244 1.02 -13.89 -13.64
C GLU A 244 1.45 -13.19 -12.35
N VAL A 245 0.49 -12.61 -11.63
CA VAL A 245 0.72 -12.01 -10.32
C VAL A 245 0.15 -12.92 -9.24
N GLY A 246 1.03 -13.48 -8.42
CA GLY A 246 0.67 -14.43 -7.35
C GLY A 246 -0.20 -13.82 -6.26
N ALA A 247 -0.79 -14.69 -5.44
CA ALA A 247 -1.66 -14.28 -4.35
C ALA A 247 -0.94 -13.35 -3.34
N GLY A 248 -1.67 -12.38 -2.79
CA GLY A 248 -1.19 -11.48 -1.75
C GLY A 248 -0.05 -10.53 -2.15
N VAL A 249 0.29 -10.43 -3.44
CA VAL A 249 1.27 -9.46 -3.94
C VAL A 249 0.78 -8.03 -3.66
N THR A 250 1.69 -7.15 -3.28
CA THR A 250 1.43 -5.73 -3.03
C THR A 250 2.27 -4.87 -3.96
N ILE A 251 1.62 -4.03 -4.77
CA ILE A 251 2.27 -3.13 -5.72
C ILE A 251 1.94 -1.70 -5.30
N VAL A 252 2.97 -0.91 -5.00
CA VAL A 252 2.83 0.49 -4.58
C VAL A 252 3.53 1.38 -5.59
N ALA A 253 2.76 2.15 -6.35
CA ALA A 253 3.27 3.06 -7.38
C ALA A 253 3.37 4.51 -6.90
N SER A 254 3.78 4.70 -5.65
CA SER A 254 4.06 6.00 -5.07
C SER A 254 5.06 5.88 -3.93
N THR A 255 5.78 6.97 -3.66
CA THR A 255 6.70 7.06 -2.54
C THR A 255 6.49 8.38 -1.78
N HIS A 256 7.27 8.58 -0.73
CA HIS A 256 7.33 9.83 0.01
C HIS A 256 8.78 10.28 0.14
N ASP A 257 9.03 11.58 0.02
CA ASP A 257 10.35 12.14 0.36
C ASP A 257 10.51 12.19 1.88
N TYR A 258 11.21 11.19 2.41
CA TYR A 258 11.47 11.09 3.84
C TYR A 258 12.52 12.10 4.35
N SER A 259 13.08 12.96 3.49
CA SER A 259 13.90 14.09 3.92
C SER A 259 13.08 15.19 4.60
N PHE A 260 11.77 15.25 4.36
CA PHE A 260 10.84 16.23 4.94
C PHE A 260 9.99 15.61 6.05
N ARG A 261 9.69 16.35 7.12
CA ARG A 261 8.84 15.88 8.21
C ARG A 261 7.44 15.54 7.72
N SER A 262 6.90 16.34 6.81
CA SER A 262 5.53 16.17 6.27
C SER A 262 5.34 14.94 5.38
N LEU A 263 6.45 14.27 4.97
CA LEU A 263 6.44 13.14 4.03
C LEU A 263 5.66 13.48 2.74
N PRO A 264 6.08 14.50 1.96
CA PRO A 264 5.40 14.85 0.74
C PRO A 264 5.41 13.65 -0.22
N TRP A 265 4.24 13.41 -0.81
CA TRP A 265 3.99 12.29 -1.72
C TRP A 265 4.65 12.54 -3.08
N GLU A 266 5.17 11.48 -3.70
CA GLU A 266 5.79 11.50 -5.02
C GLU A 266 5.27 10.38 -5.94
N GLU A 267 5.16 10.69 -7.24
CA GLU A 267 4.86 9.72 -8.30
C GLU A 267 5.99 8.70 -8.43
N ALA A 268 5.64 7.41 -8.41
CA ALA A 268 6.63 6.34 -8.46
C ALA A 268 6.10 5.16 -9.32
N PRO A 269 5.98 5.31 -10.64
CA PRO A 269 5.30 4.33 -11.51
C PRO A 269 5.93 2.93 -11.45
N VAL A 270 5.10 1.90 -11.59
CA VAL A 270 5.55 0.50 -11.69
C VAL A 270 5.19 -0.07 -13.06
N ARG A 271 6.19 -0.59 -13.77
CA ARG A 271 6.05 -1.19 -15.11
C ARG A 271 6.55 -2.63 -15.07
N ILE A 272 5.68 -3.57 -15.38
CA ILE A 272 5.99 -4.99 -15.44
C ILE A 272 5.81 -5.45 -16.88
N GLY A 273 6.85 -6.05 -17.46
CA GLY A 273 6.83 -6.60 -18.82
C GLY A 273 5.85 -7.76 -18.96
N SER A 274 5.77 -8.29 -20.18
CA SER A 274 4.95 -9.45 -20.50
C SER A 274 5.57 -10.75 -19.97
N ARG A 275 4.77 -11.80 -19.81
CA ARG A 275 5.21 -13.16 -19.45
C ARG A 275 6.05 -13.23 -18.17
N CYS A 276 5.88 -12.26 -17.28
CA CYS A 276 6.54 -12.26 -15.99
C CYS A 276 5.78 -13.19 -15.02
N ILE A 277 6.49 -13.68 -14.01
CA ILE A 277 5.89 -14.39 -12.89
C ILE A 277 6.26 -13.66 -11.61
N ILE A 278 5.26 -13.07 -10.94
CA ILE A 278 5.44 -12.40 -9.66
C ILE A 278 4.99 -13.36 -8.57
N GLY A 279 5.94 -13.92 -7.82
CA GLY A 279 5.65 -14.90 -6.77
C GLY A 279 4.75 -14.34 -5.66
N GLU A 280 3.99 -15.23 -5.04
CA GLU A 280 3.05 -14.89 -3.97
C GLU A 280 3.70 -14.06 -2.84
N GLY A 281 2.92 -13.13 -2.29
CA GLY A 281 3.35 -12.26 -1.20
C GLY A 281 4.51 -11.32 -1.51
N ALA A 282 4.95 -11.21 -2.78
CA ALA A 282 5.97 -10.25 -3.16
C ALA A 282 5.49 -8.81 -2.97
N ILE A 283 6.44 -7.92 -2.71
CA ILE A 283 6.21 -6.49 -2.46
C ILE A 283 6.99 -5.72 -3.51
N LEU A 284 6.29 -4.97 -4.36
CA LEU A 284 6.87 -4.16 -5.43
C LEU A 284 6.64 -2.68 -5.09
N VAL A 285 7.70 -1.90 -4.92
CA VAL A 285 7.61 -0.47 -4.59
C VAL A 285 8.32 0.33 -5.66
N GLY A 286 7.59 1.26 -6.29
CA GLY A 286 8.11 2.08 -7.37
C GLY A 286 9.04 3.22 -6.92
N PRO A 287 9.71 3.90 -7.88
CA PRO A 287 9.62 3.65 -9.32
C PRO A 287 10.35 2.37 -9.70
N LEU A 288 9.74 1.57 -10.58
CA LEU A 288 10.21 0.21 -10.86
C LEU A 288 9.90 -0.25 -12.28
N ASN A 289 10.91 -0.79 -12.96
CA ASN A 289 10.78 -1.52 -14.23
C ASN A 289 11.18 -2.98 -14.05
N ILE A 290 10.27 -3.91 -14.34
CA ILE A 290 10.53 -5.35 -14.40
C ILE A 290 10.48 -5.76 -15.87
N GLY A 291 11.60 -6.23 -16.41
CA GLY A 291 11.72 -6.65 -17.80
C GLY A 291 10.88 -7.88 -18.15
N GLU A 292 10.61 -8.06 -19.44
CA GLU A 292 9.83 -9.20 -19.97
C GLU A 292 10.40 -10.54 -19.50
N GLY A 293 9.54 -11.50 -19.17
CA GLY A 293 9.96 -12.85 -18.80
C GLY A 293 10.66 -12.97 -17.44
N ALA A 294 10.74 -11.87 -16.66
CA ALA A 294 11.35 -11.91 -15.35
C ALA A 294 10.51 -12.71 -14.33
N VAL A 295 11.20 -13.37 -13.41
CA VAL A 295 10.58 -14.15 -12.32
C VAL A 295 11.01 -13.58 -10.98
N ILE A 296 10.03 -13.06 -10.23
CA ILE A 296 10.22 -12.64 -8.84
C ILE A 296 9.83 -13.81 -7.95
N LYS A 297 10.75 -14.31 -7.11
CA LYS A 297 10.42 -15.41 -6.19
C LYS A 297 9.44 -14.95 -5.09
N PRO A 298 8.64 -15.87 -4.51
CA PRO A 298 7.72 -15.56 -3.41
C PRO A 298 8.36 -14.75 -2.27
N TYR A 299 7.58 -13.85 -1.68
CA TYR A 299 7.96 -13.01 -0.53
C TYR A 299 9.20 -12.12 -0.74
N SER A 300 9.56 -11.88 -2.00
CA SER A 300 10.63 -10.94 -2.35
C SER A 300 10.15 -9.49 -2.20
N VAL A 301 11.08 -8.60 -1.88
CA VAL A 301 10.86 -7.15 -1.81
C VAL A 301 11.66 -6.52 -2.94
N VAL A 302 10.99 -5.95 -3.93
CA VAL A 302 11.61 -5.39 -5.12
C VAL A 302 11.43 -3.87 -5.11
N ILE A 303 12.53 -3.16 -4.98
CA ILE A 303 12.56 -1.69 -4.91
C ILE A 303 13.54 -1.08 -5.93
N ARG A 304 13.99 -1.91 -6.88
CA ARG A 304 14.91 -1.57 -7.98
C ARG A 304 14.60 -2.42 -9.20
N ASP A 305 14.92 -1.87 -10.36
CA ASP A 305 14.65 -2.49 -11.67
C ASP A 305 15.20 -3.93 -11.76
N VAL A 306 14.44 -4.78 -12.46
CA VAL A 306 14.75 -6.18 -12.70
C VAL A 306 14.89 -6.39 -14.20
N LEU A 307 15.99 -7.01 -14.62
CA LEU A 307 16.28 -7.25 -16.02
C LEU A 307 15.35 -8.32 -16.61
N GLU A 308 15.12 -8.25 -17.92
CA GLU A 308 14.37 -9.25 -18.67
C GLU A 308 14.95 -10.66 -18.51
N ASN A 309 14.09 -11.68 -18.50
CA ASN A 309 14.45 -13.09 -18.42
C ASN A 309 15.37 -13.46 -17.23
N THR A 310 15.35 -12.66 -16.16
CA THR A 310 16.10 -12.95 -14.93
C THR A 310 15.20 -13.52 -13.83
N VAL A 311 15.84 -14.17 -12.86
CA VAL A 311 15.17 -14.66 -11.65
C VAL A 311 15.78 -13.95 -10.46
N VAL A 312 14.95 -13.28 -9.64
CA VAL A 312 15.40 -12.59 -8.43
C VAL A 312 14.65 -13.09 -7.20
N HIS A 313 15.31 -13.01 -6.04
CA HIS A 313 14.73 -13.43 -4.77
C HIS A 313 15.23 -12.57 -3.60
N GLY A 314 14.50 -12.58 -2.49
CA GLY A 314 14.90 -11.87 -1.29
C GLY A 314 14.62 -10.37 -1.40
N VAL A 315 15.50 -9.54 -0.83
CA VAL A 315 15.38 -8.09 -0.94
C VAL A 315 16.22 -7.62 -2.12
N VAL A 316 15.58 -7.25 -3.22
CA VAL A 316 16.22 -6.78 -4.45
C VAL A 316 16.52 -5.30 -4.28
N GLN A 317 17.69 -5.08 -3.69
CA GLN A 317 18.44 -3.83 -3.62
C GLN A 317 19.71 -4.10 -4.41
N LEU A 318 20.21 -3.13 -5.21
CA LEU A 318 21.43 -3.22 -6.04
C LEU A 318 22.23 -4.53 -5.82
N MET A 319 22.16 -5.46 -6.78
CA MET A 319 23.21 -6.46 -6.84
C MET A 319 24.53 -5.69 -7.03
N GLU A 320 25.46 -5.85 -6.08
CA GLU A 320 26.81 -6.22 -6.52
C GLU A 320 26.58 -7.43 -7.42
N ILE A 321 26.65 -7.21 -8.73
CA ILE A 321 26.62 -8.27 -9.72
C ILE A 321 27.75 -9.21 -9.31
N GLN A 322 27.42 -10.34 -8.69
CA GLN A 322 28.38 -11.42 -8.59
C GLN A 322 28.45 -12.04 -9.98
N GLU A 323 29.59 -11.82 -10.63
CA GLU A 323 30.01 -12.42 -11.90
C GLU A 323 29.86 -13.95 -11.91
#